data_AF-A0A4R1UD84-F1
#
_entry.id   AF-A0A4R1UD84-F1
#
_cell.length_a   1.000
_cell.length_b   1.000
_cell.length_c   1.000
_cell.angle_alpha   90.00
_cell.angle_beta   90.00
_cell.angle_gamma   90.00
#
_symmetry.space_group_name_H-M   'P 1'
#
loop_
_entity.id
_entity.type
_entity.pdbx_description
1 polymer ?
#
loop_
_entity_poly.entity_id
_entity_poly.type
_entity_poly.pdbx_seq_one_letter_code
_entity_poly.pdbx_strand_id
1 'polypeptide(L)'
;MNAVLRRVLVWAALMVLLAITLGAAFLPLGAARPWIAYGIATAKAALILWFFMELRREGGLVRLAAIAGFVWLTILFTLTAADYLTRFWTG
;
A
#
# COMPACT_ATOMS: atom_id res chain seq x y z
N MET A 1 -7.72 17.39 20.39
CA MET A 1 -6.48 17.32 19.58
C MET A 1 -6.73 18.00 18.24
N ASN A 2 -6.02 19.09 17.95
CA ASN A 2 -6.28 19.95 16.78
C ASN A 2 -6.12 19.16 15.48
N ALA A 3 -6.98 19.42 14.47
CA ALA A 3 -6.97 18.69 13.20
C ALA A 3 -5.60 18.78 12.48
N VAL A 4 -4.92 19.92 12.63
CA VAL A 4 -3.56 20.16 12.12
C VAL A 4 -2.54 19.23 12.79
N LEU A 5 -2.60 19.11 14.13
CA LEU A 5 -1.69 18.26 14.90
C LEU A 5 -1.76 16.81 14.43
N ARG A 6 -2.97 16.31 14.14
CA ARG A 6 -3.18 14.96 13.62
C ARG A 6 -2.47 14.74 12.27
N ARG A 7 -2.62 15.68 11.32
CA ARG A 7 -1.98 15.55 10.00
C ARG A 7 -0.45 15.55 10.10
N VAL A 8 0.11 16.39 10.98
CA VAL A 8 1.56 16.44 11.23
C VAL A 8 2.07 15.13 11.85
N LEU A 9 1.34 14.55 12.80
CA LEU A 9 1.72 13.25 13.38
C LEU A 9 1.72 12.12 12.34
N VAL A 10 0.71 12.08 11.46
CA VAL A 10 0.66 11.08 10.38
C VAL A 10 1.77 11.32 9.36
N TRP A 11 2.08 12.58 9.03
CA TRP A 11 3.23 12.92 8.19
C TRP A 11 4.54 12.40 8.80
N ALA A 12 4.76 12.63 10.10
CA ALA A 12 5.94 12.14 10.79
C ALA A 12 6.02 10.60 10.77
N ALA A 13 4.89 9.91 10.98
CA ALA A 13 4.82 8.46 10.83
C ALA A 13 5.21 8.01 9.41
N LEU A 14 4.75 8.69 8.36
CA LEU A 14 5.14 8.40 6.97
C LEU A 14 6.64 8.59 6.73
N MET A 15 7.25 9.63 7.32
CA MET A 15 8.69 9.86 7.23
C MET A 15 9.49 8.74 7.93
N VAL A 16 9.01 8.23 9.07
CA VAL A 16 9.60 7.06 9.73
C VAL A 16 9.50 5.82 8.84
N LEU A 17 8.32 5.53 8.29
CA LEU A 17 8.16 4.40 7.35
C LEU A 17 9.05 4.56 6.11
N LEU A 18 9.26 5.79 5.63
CA LEU A 18 10.19 6.07 4.53
C LEU A 18 11.63 5.74 4.90
N ALA A 19 12.11 6.22 6.06
CA ALA A 19 13.44 5.92 6.56
C ALA A 19 13.65 4.40 6.72
N ILE A 20 12.65 3.67 7.23
CA ILE A 20 12.70 2.21 7.33
C ILE A 20 12.82 1.56 5.94
N THR A 21 12.07 2.06 4.95
CA THR A 21 12.15 1.52 3.57
C THR A 21 13.54 1.75 2.98
N LEU A 22 14.11 2.93 3.20
CA LEU A 22 15.43 3.29 2.73
C LEU A 22 16.49 2.40 3.39
N GLY A 23 16.44 2.22 4.72
CA GLY A 23 17.34 1.31 5.43
C GLY A 23 17.20 -0.14 4.96
N ALA A 24 15.97 -0.63 4.76
CA ALA A 24 15.70 -1.96 4.25
C ALA A 24 16.27 -2.19 2.83
N ALA A 25 16.37 -1.13 2.01
CA ALA A 25 16.96 -1.18 0.67
C ALA A 25 18.48 -1.40 0.68
N PHE A 26 19.17 -1.13 1.79
CA PHE A 26 20.60 -1.40 1.94
C PHE A 26 20.91 -2.69 2.71
N LEU A 27 19.95 -3.25 3.46
CA LEU A 27 20.13 -4.51 4.17
C LEU A 27 19.99 -5.73 3.24
N PRO A 28 20.83 -6.77 3.39
CA PRO A 28 20.71 -8.02 2.65
C PRO A 28 19.58 -8.89 3.21
N LEU A 29 18.33 -8.53 2.92
CA LEU A 29 17.11 -9.18 3.43
C LEU A 29 16.72 -10.48 2.68
N GLY A 30 17.51 -10.91 1.70
CA GLY A 30 17.29 -12.15 0.94
C GLY A 30 15.87 -12.24 0.34
N ALA A 31 15.27 -13.44 0.40
CA ALA A 31 13.94 -13.71 -0.15
C ALA A 31 12.79 -12.99 0.57
N ALA A 32 12.99 -12.47 1.79
CA ALA A 32 11.97 -11.75 2.56
C ALA A 32 11.78 -10.30 2.09
N ARG A 33 12.73 -9.76 1.32
CA ARG A 33 12.80 -8.37 0.86
C ARG A 33 11.52 -7.87 0.16
N PRO A 34 10.94 -8.57 -0.84
CA PRO A 34 9.69 -8.14 -1.48
C PRO A 34 8.52 -8.11 -0.50
N TRP A 35 8.38 -9.10 0.39
CA TRP A 35 7.29 -9.15 1.36
C TRP A 35 7.35 -7.98 2.36
N ILE A 36 8.55 -7.65 2.85
CA ILE A 36 8.77 -6.50 3.73
C ILE A 36 8.45 -5.20 3.00
N ALA A 37 8.92 -5.05 1.75
CA ALA A 37 8.66 -3.87 0.94
C ALA A 37 7.15 -3.66 0.69
N TYR A 38 6.41 -4.72 0.34
CA TYR A 38 4.97 -4.66 0.14
C TYR A 38 4.22 -4.34 1.43
N GLY A 39 4.64 -4.91 2.57
CA GLY A 39 4.06 -4.58 3.88
C GLY A 39 4.21 -3.09 4.22
N ILE A 40 5.42 -2.53 4.05
CA ILE A 40 5.66 -1.11 4.32
C ILE A 40 4.90 -0.21 3.32
N ALA A 41 4.87 -0.58 2.03
CA ALA A 41 4.12 0.15 1.02
C ALA A 41 2.62 0.20 1.33
N THR A 42 2.04 -0.93 1.77
CA THR A 42 0.63 -1.04 2.14
C THR A 42 0.32 -0.17 3.36
N ALA A 43 1.18 -0.19 4.39
CA ALA A 43 1.02 0.65 5.56
C ALA A 43 1.06 2.15 5.23
N LYS A 44 1.98 2.59 4.35
CA LYS A 44 2.02 3.99 3.87
C LYS A 44 0.74 4.36 3.13
N ALA A 45 0.29 3.53 2.18
CA ALA A 45 -0.91 3.77 1.41
C ALA A 45 -2.16 3.89 2.30
N ALA A 46 -2.30 3.01 3.30
CA ALA A 46 -3.42 3.04 4.25
C ALA A 46 -3.45 4.36 5.06
N LEU A 47 -2.30 4.82 5.55
CA LEU A 47 -2.20 6.10 6.26
C LEU A 47 -2.58 7.28 5.37
N ILE A 48 -2.12 7.29 4.11
CA ILE A 48 -2.44 8.36 3.15
C ILE A 48 -3.94 8.38 2.83
N LEU A 49 -4.51 7.23 2.46
CA LEU A 49 -5.93 7.10 2.12
C LEU A 49 -6.82 7.57 3.27
N TRP A 50 -6.51 7.13 4.49
CA TRP A 50 -7.37 7.40 5.64
C TRP A 50 -7.28 8.84 6.17
N PHE A 51 -6.09 9.45 6.14
CA PHE A 51 -5.84 10.74 6.81
C PHE A 51 -5.58 11.93 5.88
N PHE A 52 -4.96 11.72 4.72
CA PHE A 52 -4.61 12.80 3.79
C PHE A 52 -5.57 12.93 2.61
N MET A 53 -6.21 11.83 2.22
CA MET A 53 -7.31 11.86 1.24
C MET A 53 -8.68 12.03 1.90
N GLU A 54 -8.69 12.31 3.20
CA GLU A 54 -9.92 12.51 3.99
C GLU A 54 -10.98 11.41 3.81
N LEU A 55 -10.62 10.18 3.41
CA LEU A 55 -11.57 9.11 3.12
C LEU A 55 -12.48 8.77 4.32
N ARG A 56 -12.00 9.07 5.54
CA ARG A 56 -12.76 9.00 6.79
C ARG A 56 -13.93 10.01 6.87
N ARG A 57 -13.83 11.15 6.21
CA ARG A 57 -14.85 12.21 6.19
C ARG A 57 -15.75 12.15 4.95
N GLU A 58 -15.26 11.52 3.88
CA GLU A 58 -16.03 11.35 2.66
C GLU A 58 -17.22 10.39 2.82
N GLY A 59 -18.25 10.63 2.00
CA GLY A 59 -19.49 9.85 1.97
C GLY A 59 -19.29 8.40 1.49
N GLY A 60 -20.33 7.57 1.66
CA GLY A 60 -20.27 6.13 1.37
C GLY A 60 -19.86 5.78 -0.07
N LEU A 61 -20.28 6.58 -1.06
CA LEU A 61 -19.95 6.36 -2.47
C LEU A 61 -18.44 6.44 -2.76
N VAL A 62 -17.74 7.41 -2.18
CA VAL A 62 -16.28 7.57 -2.36
C VAL A 62 -15.53 6.38 -1.76
N ARG A 63 -16.00 5.87 -0.61
CA ARG A 63 -15.42 4.67 0.02
C ARG A 63 -15.65 3.41 -0.81
N LEU A 64 -16.86 3.25 -1.34
CA LEU A 64 -17.17 2.14 -2.25
C LEU A 64 -16.32 2.19 -3.50
N ALA A 65 -16.13 3.37 -4.10
CA ALA A 65 -15.25 3.55 -5.26
C ALA A 65 -13.79 3.18 -4.93
N ALA A 66 -13.28 3.60 -3.77
CA ALA A 66 -11.93 3.24 -3.32
C ALA A 66 -11.76 1.71 -3.16
N ILE A 67 -12.74 1.05 -2.55
CA ILE A 67 -12.75 -0.42 -2.40
C ILE A 67 -12.85 -1.09 -3.78
N ALA A 68 -13.72 -0.60 -4.67
CA ALA A 68 -13.87 -1.13 -6.02
C ALA A 68 -12.57 -1.05 -6.82
N GLY A 69 -11.84 0.07 -6.72
CA GLY A 69 -10.51 0.21 -7.32
C GLY A 69 -9.51 -0.82 -6.78
N PHE A 70 -9.54 -1.10 -5.48
CA PHE A 70 -8.67 -2.10 -4.85
C PHE A 70 -9.03 -3.54 -5.28
N VAL A 71 -10.33 -3.85 -5.37
CA VAL A 71 -10.82 -5.13 -5.91
C VAL A 71 -10.37 -5.29 -7.36
N TRP A 72 -10.51 -4.25 -8.17
CA TRP A 72 -10.09 -4.26 -9.57
C TRP A 72 -8.59 -4.51 -9.72
N LEU A 73 -7.74 -3.83 -8.93
CA LEU A 73 -6.30 -4.09 -8.91
C LEU A 73 -5.96 -5.53 -8.53
N THR A 74 -6.67 -6.09 -7.55
CA THR A 74 -6.47 -7.48 -7.11
C THR A 74 -6.80 -8.47 -8.21
N ILE A 75 -7.87 -8.22 -8.98
CA ILE A 75 -8.23 -9.01 -10.17
C ILE A 75 -7.08 -8.95 -11.19
N LEU A 76 -6.61 -7.76 -11.53
CA LEU A 76 -5.53 -7.60 -12.51
C LEU A 76 -4.26 -8.34 -12.12
N PHE A 77 -3.80 -8.21 -10.86
CA PHE A 77 -2.63 -8.95 -10.39
C PHE A 77 -2.82 -10.47 -10.40
N THR A 78 -4.02 -10.94 -10.04
CA THR A 78 -4.33 -12.38 -10.05
C THR A 78 -4.31 -12.92 -11.48
N LEU A 79 -4.92 -12.20 -12.43
CA LEU A 79 -4.93 -12.60 -13.84
C LEU A 79 -3.52 -12.59 -14.44
N THR A 80 -2.70 -11.57 -14.15
CA THR A 80 -1.30 -11.54 -14.59
C THR A 80 -0.50 -12.71 -14.01
N ALA A 81 -0.65 -13.01 -12.72
CA ALA A 81 0.03 -14.14 -12.10
C ALA A 81 -0.41 -15.49 -12.72
N ALA A 82 -1.70 -15.65 -12.99
CA ALA A 82 -2.23 -16.84 -13.64
C ALA A 82 -1.68 -17.04 -15.07
N ASP A 83 -1.51 -15.95 -15.83
CA ASP A 83 -0.89 -16.00 -17.17
C ASP A 83 0.55 -16.54 -17.09
N TYR A 84 1.39 -15.97 -16.22
CA TYR A 84 2.76 -16.43 -16.05
C TYR A 84 2.86 -17.89 -15.58
N LEU A 85 1.98 -18.32 -14.67
CA LEU A 85 2.01 -19.68 -14.14
C LEU A 85 1.58 -20.73 -15.17
N THR A 86 0.63 -20.41 -16.04
CA THR A 86 0.12 -21.36 -17.05
C THR A 86 0.96 -21.39 -18.33
N ARG A 87 1.75 -20.34 -18.60
CA ARG A 87 2.60 -20.24 -19.80
C ARG A 87 3.70 -21.31 -19.89
N PHE A 88 4.19 -21.82 -18.76
CA PHE A 88 5.22 -22.86 -18.74
C PHE A 88 4.68 -24.27 -19.06
N TRP A 89 3.36 -24.45 -19.17
CA TRP A 89 2.75 -25.75 -19.45
C TRP A 89 2.86 -26.17 -20.93
N THR A 90 3.13 -25.25 -21.85
CA THR A 90 3.23 -25.54 -23.31
C THR A 90 4.68 -25.69 -23.82
N GLY A 91 5.63 -26.03 -22.95
CA GLY A 91 7.04 -26.28 -23.28
C GLY A 91 7.44 -27.74 -23.05
#